data_AF-A0A7C7VSI0-F1
#
_entry.id   AF-A0A7C7VSI0-F1
#
_cell.length_a   1.000
_cell.length_b   1.000
_cell.length_c   1.000
_cell.angle_alpha   90.00
_cell.angle_beta   90.00
_cell.angle_gamma   90.00
#
_symmetry.space_group_name_H-M   'P 1'
#
loop_
_entity.id
_entity.type
_entity.pdbx_description
1 polymer ?
#
loop_
_entity_poly.entity_id
_entity_poly.type
_entity_poly.pdbx_seq_one_letter_code
_entity_poly.pdbx_strand_id
1 'polypeptide(L)'
;MSAKKWYLVAAAVVLGGLLITACQPQVQTVVVTAPPEEVVVEVTVPVEVTPEEEGLEAQCTYNAYRMGWVMDYSDANNIVNEVFHPDSPFQYTFWDDETFRSLVDQALVETDAAAREALWQQAEQILVTDYAA
;
A
#
# COMPACT_ATOMS: atom_id res chain seq x y z
N MET A 1 14.83 -54.22 67.65
CA MET A 1 15.53 -52.91 67.63
C MET A 1 16.06 -52.46 66.26
N SER A 2 16.02 -53.30 65.20
CA SER A 2 16.61 -52.98 63.88
C SER A 2 15.68 -52.16 62.95
N ALA A 3 14.36 -52.37 62.99
CA ALA A 3 13.41 -51.73 62.06
C ALA A 3 13.35 -50.19 62.18
N LYS A 4 13.36 -49.63 63.41
CA LYS A 4 13.35 -48.16 63.61
C LYS A 4 14.60 -47.47 63.04
N LYS A 5 15.76 -48.14 63.06
CA LYS A 5 17.01 -47.60 62.48
C LYS A 5 16.92 -47.58 60.95
N TRP A 6 16.31 -48.60 60.36
CA TRP A 6 16.05 -48.66 58.91
C TRP A 6 15.10 -47.56 58.42
N TYR A 7 14.05 -47.25 59.19
CA TYR A 7 13.17 -46.13 58.84
C TYR A 7 13.86 -44.77 58.90
N LEU A 8 14.78 -44.56 59.84
CA LEU A 8 15.55 -43.31 59.92
C LEU A 8 16.54 -43.18 58.75
N VAL A 9 17.18 -44.28 58.35
CA VAL A 9 18.07 -44.29 57.16
C VAL A 9 17.27 -44.08 55.89
N ALA A 10 16.12 -44.76 55.73
CA ALA A 10 15.25 -44.58 54.58
C ALA A 10 14.71 -43.14 54.50
N ALA A 11 14.30 -42.55 55.63
CA ALA A 11 13.85 -41.16 55.68
C ALA A 11 14.98 -40.18 55.32
N ALA A 12 16.22 -40.43 55.79
CA ALA A 12 17.37 -39.60 55.45
C ALA A 12 17.74 -39.69 53.96
N VAL A 13 17.64 -40.87 53.34
CA VAL A 13 17.88 -41.06 51.90
C VAL A 13 16.79 -40.37 51.07
N VAL A 14 15.52 -40.46 51.47
CA VAL A 14 14.41 -39.76 50.78
C VAL A 14 14.55 -38.25 50.90
N LEU A 15 14.83 -37.72 52.10
CA LEU A 15 15.06 -36.29 52.32
C LEU A 15 16.31 -35.79 51.59
N GLY A 16 17.40 -36.56 51.60
CA GLY A 16 18.62 -36.23 50.85
C GLY A 16 18.38 -36.22 49.34
N GLY A 17 17.64 -37.19 48.81
CA GLY A 17 17.27 -37.24 47.39
C GLY A 17 16.43 -36.04 46.96
N LEU A 18 15.43 -35.66 47.76
CA LEU A 18 14.58 -34.49 47.53
C LEU A 18 15.37 -33.17 47.53
N LEU A 19 16.36 -33.03 48.42
CA LEU A 19 17.22 -31.84 48.47
C LEU A 19 18.14 -31.74 47.23
N ILE A 20 18.62 -32.87 46.69
CA ILE A 20 19.46 -32.88 45.48
C ILE A 20 18.65 -32.49 44.24
N THR A 21 17.35 -32.82 44.18
CA THR A 21 16.49 -32.44 43.03
C THR A 21 16.06 -30.97 43.06
N ALA A 22 15.98 -30.35 44.24
CA ALA A 22 15.55 -28.96 44.39
C ALA A 22 16.61 -27.92 43.94
N CYS A 23 17.86 -28.34 43.73
CA CYS A 23 18.99 -27.43 43.50
C CYS A 23 19.65 -27.57 42.13
N GLN A 24 19.00 -28.21 41.15
CA GLN A 24 19.52 -28.21 39.77
C GLN A 24 19.14 -26.88 39.10
N PRO A 25 20.13 -26.05 38.68
CA PRO A 25 19.84 -24.83 37.95
C PRO A 25 19.15 -25.20 36.63
N GLN A 26 17.91 -24.74 36.46
CA GLN A 26 17.16 -24.89 35.23
C GLN A 26 17.80 -23.95 34.19
N VAL A 27 18.72 -24.47 33.38
CA VAL A 27 19.31 -23.68 32.29
C VAL A 27 18.25 -23.53 31.20
N GLN A 28 17.52 -22.41 31.22
CA GLN A 28 16.72 -22.00 30.07
C GLN A 28 17.63 -21.30 29.09
N THR A 29 17.96 -21.97 27.99
CA THR A 29 18.53 -21.31 26.81
C THR A 29 17.44 -20.49 26.15
N VAL A 30 17.35 -19.20 26.51
CA VAL A 30 16.55 -18.23 25.77
C VAL A 30 17.32 -17.90 24.50
N VAL A 31 16.83 -18.35 23.35
CA VAL A 31 17.35 -17.90 22.06
C VAL A 31 16.89 -16.45 21.89
N VAL A 32 17.80 -15.51 22.16
CA VAL A 32 17.59 -14.11 21.81
C VAL A 32 17.70 -14.02 20.30
N THR A 33 16.56 -14.06 19.61
CA THR A 33 16.48 -13.61 18.23
C THR A 33 16.67 -12.09 18.26
N ALA A 34 17.92 -11.64 18.06
CA ALA A 34 18.15 -10.29 17.61
C ALA A 34 17.33 -10.10 16.32
N PRO A 35 16.64 -8.96 16.12
CA PRO A 35 16.12 -8.61 14.81
C PRO A 35 17.26 -8.72 13.80
N PRO A 36 17.02 -9.17 12.56
CA PRO A 36 18.06 -9.13 11.55
C PRO A 36 18.62 -7.71 11.53
N GLU A 37 19.93 -7.60 11.70
CA GLU A 37 20.64 -6.34 11.49
C GLU A 37 20.22 -5.87 10.10
N GLU A 38 19.47 -4.77 10.04
CA GLU A 38 19.08 -4.17 8.77
C GLU A 38 20.36 -3.69 8.12
N VAL A 39 20.95 -4.56 7.30
CA VAL A 39 21.96 -4.16 6.34
C VAL A 39 21.24 -3.20 5.42
N VAL A 40 21.42 -1.90 5.68
CA VAL A 40 21.01 -0.84 4.77
C VAL A 40 21.85 -1.03 3.51
N VAL A 41 21.33 -1.83 2.60
CA VAL A 41 21.86 -1.87 1.24
C VAL A 41 21.42 -0.55 0.63
N GLU A 42 22.32 0.43 0.63
CA GLU A 42 22.19 1.60 -0.23
C GLU A 42 22.26 1.12 -1.67
N VAL A 43 21.11 0.73 -2.21
CA VAL A 43 20.94 0.50 -3.64
C VAL A 43 20.91 1.89 -4.27
N THR A 44 22.09 2.38 -4.66
CA THR A 44 22.19 3.48 -5.61
C THR A 44 21.74 2.95 -6.96
N VAL A 45 20.44 2.98 -7.21
CA VAL A 45 19.91 2.83 -8.57
C VAL A 45 20.46 4.02 -9.36
N PRO A 46 21.29 3.82 -10.40
CA PRO A 46 21.64 4.92 -11.28
C PRO A 46 20.33 5.42 -11.88
N VAL A 47 19.94 6.65 -11.54
CA VAL A 47 18.86 7.34 -12.23
C VAL A 47 19.32 7.47 -13.68
N GLU A 48 18.83 6.58 -14.52
CA GLU A 48 18.92 6.77 -15.96
C GLU A 48 17.99 7.95 -16.25
N VAL A 49 18.59 9.14 -16.33
CA VAL A 49 17.88 10.37 -16.67
C VAL A 49 17.54 10.25 -18.15
N THR A 50 16.39 9.64 -18.43
CA THR A 50 15.73 9.83 -19.73
C THR A 50 15.52 11.33 -19.91
N PRO A 51 15.72 11.87 -21.12
CA PRO A 51 15.52 13.29 -21.38
C PRO A 51 14.16 13.72 -20.83
N GLU A 52 14.17 14.82 -20.11
CA GLU A 52 13.00 15.50 -19.57
C GLU A 52 11.96 15.67 -20.69
N GLU A 53 10.86 14.92 -20.61
CA GLU A 53 9.68 15.18 -21.42
C GLU A 53 9.10 16.51 -20.92
N GLU A 54 9.38 17.59 -21.64
CA GLU A 54 8.82 18.92 -21.37
C GLU A 54 7.29 18.82 -21.35
N GLY A 55 6.68 18.89 -20.16
CA GLY A 55 5.23 18.98 -20.02
C GLY A 55 4.61 18.31 -18.80
N LEU A 56 5.33 17.41 -18.12
CA LEU A 56 4.83 16.77 -16.90
C LEU A 56 5.43 17.47 -15.68
N GLU A 57 4.66 18.30 -15.00
CA GLU A 57 5.07 18.88 -13.70
C GLU A 57 5.42 17.81 -12.65
N ALA A 58 5.07 16.55 -12.92
CA ALA A 58 5.53 15.40 -12.14
C ALA A 58 6.90 14.91 -12.66
N GLN A 59 7.96 15.45 -12.04
CA GLN A 59 9.39 15.27 -12.36
C GLN A 59 9.94 13.82 -12.24
N CYS A 60 9.10 12.81 -12.03
CA CYS A 60 9.50 11.40 -11.84
C CYS A 60 8.55 10.47 -12.58
N THR A 61 9.05 9.33 -13.06
CA THR A 61 8.20 8.21 -13.49
C THR A 61 7.68 7.46 -12.26
N TYR A 62 6.36 7.24 -12.19
CA TYR A 62 5.70 6.51 -11.11
C TYR A 62 4.67 5.55 -11.68
N ASN A 63 4.47 4.41 -11.02
CA ASN A 63 3.40 3.48 -11.38
C ASN A 63 2.05 3.85 -10.74
N ALA A 64 2.07 4.60 -9.63
CA ALA A 64 0.90 5.12 -8.94
C ALA A 64 1.30 6.35 -8.12
N TYR A 65 0.37 7.28 -7.94
CA TYR A 65 0.57 8.52 -7.21
C TYR A 65 -0.73 8.92 -6.51
N ARG A 66 -0.62 9.67 -5.40
CA ARG A 66 -1.79 10.24 -4.74
C ARG A 66 -2.12 11.56 -5.42
N MET A 67 -3.28 11.63 -6.06
CA MET A 67 -3.82 12.84 -6.66
C MET A 67 -5.22 13.14 -6.14
N GLY A 68 -5.60 14.40 -6.20
CA GLY A 68 -6.94 14.85 -5.91
C GLY A 68 -7.17 16.17 -6.62
N TRP A 69 -8.36 16.30 -7.20
CA TRP A 69 -8.85 17.52 -7.83
C TRP A 69 -10.02 18.06 -7.01
N VAL A 70 -10.12 19.39 -6.90
CA VAL A 70 -11.25 20.06 -6.25
C VAL A 70 -11.93 20.90 -7.33
N MET A 71 -13.26 20.85 -7.37
CA MET A 71 -14.04 21.55 -8.39
C MET A 71 -13.72 23.06 -8.40
N ASP A 72 -13.23 23.58 -9.52
CA ASP A 72 -13.02 25.03 -9.70
C ASP A 72 -14.36 25.76 -9.94
N TYR A 73 -15.32 25.05 -10.51
CA TYR A 73 -16.68 25.49 -10.76
C TYR A 73 -17.64 24.29 -10.81
N SER A 74 -18.94 24.53 -10.62
CA SER A 74 -19.95 23.48 -10.49
C SER A 74 -20.49 22.96 -11.84
N ASP A 75 -19.62 22.46 -12.71
CA ASP A 75 -19.99 21.78 -13.96
C ASP A 75 -19.07 20.58 -14.20
N ALA A 76 -19.62 19.48 -14.73
CA ALA A 76 -18.89 18.23 -14.97
C ALA A 76 -17.69 18.41 -15.91
N ASN A 77 -17.71 19.43 -16.76
CA ASN A 77 -16.57 19.80 -17.62
C ASN A 77 -15.24 19.91 -16.86
N ASN A 78 -15.24 20.43 -15.62
CA ASN A 78 -14.01 20.60 -14.82
C ASN A 78 -13.35 19.26 -14.47
N ILE A 79 -14.10 18.15 -14.46
CA ILE A 79 -13.53 16.81 -14.24
C ILE A 79 -13.38 16.09 -15.57
N VAL A 80 -14.47 15.90 -16.29
CA VAL A 80 -14.53 15.01 -17.45
C VAL A 80 -13.63 15.51 -18.57
N ASN A 81 -13.64 16.82 -18.84
CA ASN A 81 -12.79 17.39 -19.88
C ASN A 81 -11.46 17.90 -19.30
N GLU A 82 -11.50 18.78 -18.30
CA GLU A 82 -10.28 19.46 -17.85
C GLU A 82 -9.29 18.55 -17.11
N VAL A 83 -9.74 17.49 -16.44
CA VAL A 83 -8.81 16.54 -15.78
C VAL A 83 -8.56 15.32 -16.66
N PHE A 84 -9.62 14.76 -17.25
CA PHE A 84 -9.54 13.44 -17.90
C PHE A 84 -9.45 13.46 -19.43
N HIS A 85 -9.72 14.57 -20.12
CA HIS A 85 -9.55 14.59 -21.58
C HIS A 85 -8.10 14.25 -21.95
N PRO A 86 -7.85 13.35 -22.93
CA PRO A 86 -6.49 12.92 -23.26
C PRO A 86 -5.56 14.05 -23.70
N ASP A 87 -6.11 15.15 -24.22
CA ASP A 87 -5.35 16.35 -24.60
C ASP A 87 -5.21 17.38 -23.46
N SER A 88 -5.70 17.06 -22.25
CA SER A 88 -5.57 17.94 -21.09
C SER A 88 -4.12 17.94 -20.56
N PRO A 89 -3.55 19.09 -20.20
CA PRO A 89 -2.27 19.15 -19.50
C PRO A 89 -2.33 18.57 -18.07
N PHE A 90 -3.53 18.32 -17.55
CA PHE A 90 -3.76 17.71 -16.23
C PHE A 90 -3.99 16.20 -16.30
N GLN A 91 -3.98 15.61 -17.51
CA GLN A 91 -4.14 14.18 -17.70
C GLN A 91 -2.80 13.44 -17.51
N TYR A 92 -2.52 13.04 -16.27
CA TYR A 92 -1.25 12.39 -15.91
C TYR A 92 -1.27 10.85 -16.03
N THR A 93 -2.40 10.26 -16.41
CA THR A 93 -2.54 8.79 -16.51
C THR A 93 -2.14 8.24 -17.88
N PHE A 94 -2.04 9.13 -18.89
CA PHE A 94 -1.83 8.77 -20.29
C PHE A 94 -2.92 7.85 -20.87
N TRP A 95 -4.06 7.75 -20.20
CA TRP A 95 -5.22 7.03 -20.70
C TRP A 95 -5.86 7.81 -21.86
N ASP A 96 -6.19 7.11 -22.95
CA ASP A 96 -6.84 7.66 -24.14
C ASP A 96 -7.85 6.65 -24.69
N ASP A 97 -9.09 7.11 -24.88
CA ASP A 97 -10.17 6.36 -25.52
C ASP A 97 -10.90 7.24 -26.54
N GLU A 98 -11.05 6.74 -27.76
CA GLU A 98 -11.64 7.47 -28.88
C GLU A 98 -13.13 7.78 -28.66
N THR A 99 -13.86 6.88 -28.01
CA THR A 99 -15.29 7.06 -27.73
C THR A 99 -15.49 8.14 -26.67
N PHE A 100 -14.67 8.12 -25.62
CA PHE A 100 -14.65 9.14 -24.59
C PHE A 100 -14.37 10.53 -25.17
N ARG A 101 -13.30 10.68 -25.96
CA ARG A 101 -13.00 11.93 -26.68
C ARG A 101 -14.21 12.44 -27.44
N SER A 102 -14.83 11.58 -28.24
CA SER A 102 -15.99 11.95 -29.06
C SER A 102 -17.18 12.42 -28.23
N LEU A 103 -17.47 11.78 -27.09
CA LEU A 103 -18.54 12.19 -26.19
C LEU A 103 -18.25 13.53 -25.53
N VAL A 104 -17.00 13.76 -25.12
CA VAL A 104 -16.57 15.02 -24.50
C VAL A 104 -16.65 16.16 -25.50
N ASP A 105 -16.12 15.98 -26.71
CA ASP A 105 -16.17 16.99 -27.78
C ASP A 105 -17.60 17.39 -28.15
N GLN A 106 -18.52 16.43 -28.19
CA GLN A 106 -19.94 16.69 -28.44
C GLN A 106 -20.56 17.51 -27.30
N ALA A 107 -20.26 17.17 -26.06
CA ALA A 107 -20.81 17.86 -24.90
C ALA A 107 -20.29 19.30 -24.76
N LEU A 108 -19.06 19.57 -25.19
CA LEU A 108 -18.48 20.92 -25.20
C LEU A 108 -19.22 21.91 -26.10
N VAL A 109 -19.85 21.42 -27.18
CA VAL A 109 -20.59 22.25 -28.14
C VAL A 109 -22.11 22.14 -27.99
N GLU A 110 -22.60 21.30 -27.07
CA GLU A 110 -24.02 21.09 -26.83
C GLU A 110 -24.65 22.23 -26.00
N THR A 111 -25.77 22.74 -26.49
CA THR A 111 -26.49 23.88 -25.91
C THR A 111 -27.71 23.47 -25.10
N ASP A 112 -28.29 22.30 -25.38
CA ASP A 112 -29.36 21.72 -24.57
C ASP A 112 -28.77 21.09 -23.30
N ALA A 113 -29.22 21.55 -22.14
CA ALA A 113 -28.64 21.14 -20.86
C ALA A 113 -28.85 19.63 -20.58
N ALA A 114 -30.01 19.07 -20.95
CA ALA A 114 -30.31 17.67 -20.69
C ALA A 114 -29.51 16.75 -21.62
N ALA A 115 -29.36 17.13 -22.90
CA ALA A 115 -28.50 16.43 -23.84
C ALA A 115 -27.03 16.48 -23.41
N ARG A 116 -26.54 17.65 -22.96
CA ARG A 116 -25.16 17.80 -22.46
C ARG A 116 -24.91 16.93 -21.24
N GLU A 117 -25.85 16.91 -20.29
CA GLU A 117 -25.77 16.03 -19.12
C GLU A 117 -25.70 14.55 -19.51
N ALA A 118 -26.53 14.11 -20.47
CA ALA A 118 -26.50 12.74 -20.95
C ALA A 118 -25.18 12.35 -21.64
N LEU A 119 -24.53 13.30 -22.34
CA LEU A 119 -23.20 13.08 -22.92
C LEU A 119 -22.13 12.98 -21.82
N TRP A 120 -22.16 13.84 -20.80
CA TRP A 120 -21.28 13.73 -19.65
C TRP A 120 -21.42 12.40 -18.92
N GLN A 121 -22.65 11.95 -18.66
CA GLN A 121 -22.89 10.66 -18.01
C GLN A 121 -22.32 9.48 -18.81
N GLN A 122 -22.42 9.51 -20.14
CA GLN A 122 -21.85 8.47 -21.00
C GLN A 122 -20.31 8.49 -20.96
N ALA A 123 -19.71 9.67 -20.98
CA ALA A 123 -18.25 9.81 -20.88
C ALA A 123 -17.74 9.34 -19.51
N GLU A 124 -18.40 9.75 -18.42
CA GLU A 124 -18.07 9.29 -17.05
C GLU A 124 -18.22 7.77 -16.89
N GLN A 125 -19.22 7.17 -17.54
CA GLN A 125 -19.42 5.73 -17.50
C GLN A 125 -18.19 4.98 -18.04
N ILE A 126 -17.53 5.51 -19.09
CA ILE A 126 -16.30 4.95 -19.65
C ILE A 126 -15.15 5.10 -18.64
N LEU A 127 -14.95 6.30 -18.07
CA LEU A 127 -13.88 6.54 -17.08
C LEU A 127 -13.90 5.53 -15.93
N VAL A 128 -15.09 5.23 -15.40
CA VAL A 128 -15.24 4.31 -14.26
C VAL A 128 -15.16 2.83 -14.66
N THR A 129 -15.49 2.46 -15.90
CA THR A 129 -15.41 1.05 -16.34
C THR A 129 -14.03 0.66 -16.86
N ASP A 130 -13.30 1.62 -17.42
CA ASP A 130 -12.00 1.39 -18.04
C ASP A 130 -10.84 1.57 -17.06
N TYR A 131 -11.12 1.99 -15.82
CA TYR A 131 -10.12 2.22 -14.78
C TYR A 131 -9.06 3.23 -15.22
N ALA A 132 -9.53 4.39 -15.70
CA ALA A 132 -8.65 5.45 -16.22
C ALA A 132 -7.65 6.00 -15.18
N ALA A 133 -7.90 5.81 -13.87
CA ALA A 133 -7.02 6.21 -12.76
C ALA A 133 -7.14 5.26 -11.56
#